data_AF-A0A931EF16-F1
#
_entry.id   AF-A0A931EF16-F1
#
_cell.length_a   1.000
_cell.length_b   1.000
_cell.length_c   1.000
_cell.angle_alpha   90.00
_cell.angle_beta   90.00
_cell.angle_gamma   90.00
#
_symmetry.space_group_name_H-M   'P 1'
#
loop_
_entity.id
_entity.type
_entity.pdbx_description
1 polymer ?
#
loop_
_entity_poly.entity_id
_entity_poly.type
_entity_poly.pdbx_seq_one_letter_code
_entity_poly.pdbx_strand_id
1 'polypeptide(L)'
;MTAFKINRRLTMIGYGSLLSGYGLLAARRGERAVNSRLIACRAFPVMIENVRRGLAKPSSHGDYLAMDLEPIDRTRPIRGYIGHARNPDGRIGALGLEFDISSARMIARREEYDPDRFIDLIRLAESEGSLLGDFLYRIAEQCSFDLLAYRTALRIRLGYTSPGYIFHPLPLENGNVAIVAIGSGYEGSGDLAVRSRRNETGMDRLLTLAEALELSTLAIDREGQLGYFVECALGGYHGTEIGDLLGEGGSESEWRRRLGEIIRAVAGQELANFLHATSIDEPYYRRNFTAQPHRSLDRLLTAANIG
;
A
#
# COMPACT_ATOMS: atom_id res chain seq x y z
N MET A 1 -18.97 20.14 25.90
CA MET A 1 -18.94 18.66 25.87
C MET A 1 -17.77 18.25 24.99
N THR A 2 -16.73 17.63 25.55
CA THR A 2 -15.64 17.04 24.77
C THR A 2 -16.21 15.89 23.94
N ALA A 3 -16.24 16.04 22.62
CA ALA A 3 -16.64 14.97 21.71
C ALA A 3 -15.82 13.71 22.03
N PHE A 4 -16.50 12.59 22.27
CA PHE A 4 -15.83 11.31 22.40
C PHE A 4 -15.10 11.02 21.10
N LYS A 5 -13.76 10.91 21.15
CA LYS A 5 -12.97 10.46 20.00
C LYS A 5 -13.25 8.97 19.79
N ILE A 6 -14.12 8.67 18.82
CA ILE A 6 -14.48 7.29 18.43
C ILE A 6 -13.27 6.65 17.72
N ASN A 7 -12.55 7.43 16.91
CA ASN A 7 -11.38 6.96 16.19
C ASN A 7 -10.12 7.06 17.05
N ARG A 8 -9.89 6.09 17.93
CA ARG A 8 -8.64 6.00 18.73
C ARG A 8 -7.50 5.35 17.98
N ARG A 9 -7.82 4.44 17.05
CA ARG A 9 -6.87 3.74 16.18
C ARG A 9 -7.39 3.75 14.77
N LEU A 10 -6.46 3.69 13.82
CA LEU A 10 -6.73 3.50 12.40
C LEU A 10 -6.13 2.16 11.97
N THR A 11 -6.94 1.31 11.36
CA THR A 11 -6.45 0.10 10.70
C THR A 11 -6.24 0.41 9.23
N MET A 12 -4.99 0.39 8.78
CA MET A 12 -4.60 0.65 7.41
C MET A 12 -4.09 -0.62 6.75
N ILE A 13 -4.44 -0.85 5.48
CA ILE A 13 -3.91 -1.94 4.69
C ILE A 13 -2.71 -1.46 3.86
N GLY A 14 -1.54 -1.98 4.18
CA GLY A 14 -0.30 -1.78 3.42
C GLY A 14 -0.16 -2.84 2.33
N TYR A 15 0.08 -2.42 1.09
CA TYR A 15 0.19 -3.31 -0.07
C TYR A 15 1.40 -3.02 -0.98
N GLY A 16 2.16 -1.95 -0.71
CA GLY A 16 3.38 -1.56 -1.44
C GLY A 16 4.58 -1.52 -0.50
N SER A 17 5.25 -0.36 -0.39
CA SER A 17 6.40 -0.21 0.53
C SER A 17 6.06 -0.49 2.00
N LEU A 18 4.78 -0.43 2.38
CA LEU A 18 4.33 -0.72 3.75
C LEU A 18 4.29 -2.22 4.08
N LEU A 19 4.71 -3.09 3.15
CA LEU A 19 4.80 -4.53 3.37
C LEU A 19 6.01 -4.97 4.21
N SER A 20 6.98 -4.08 4.42
CA SER A 20 8.24 -4.39 5.10
C SER A 20 8.56 -3.38 6.20
N GLY A 21 9.32 -3.80 7.19
CA GLY A 21 9.93 -2.93 8.19
C GLY A 21 10.87 -1.92 7.55
N TYR A 22 11.67 -2.37 6.56
CA TYR A 22 12.55 -1.49 5.79
C TYR A 22 11.78 -0.32 5.13
N GLY A 23 10.62 -0.61 4.53
CA GLY A 23 9.78 0.40 3.89
C GLY A 23 8.97 1.26 4.88
N LEU A 24 8.44 0.66 5.97
CA LEU A 24 7.76 1.39 7.04
C LEU A 24 8.68 2.42 7.72
N LEU A 25 9.94 2.06 7.95
CA LEU A 25 10.96 2.95 8.52
C LEU A 25 11.58 3.89 7.47
N ALA A 26 11.15 3.79 6.21
CA ALA A 26 11.69 4.51 5.07
C ALA A 26 13.24 4.44 5.01
N ALA A 27 13.81 3.27 5.35
CA ALA A 27 15.24 3.10 5.62
C ALA A 27 16.11 3.45 4.41
N ARG A 28 15.64 3.15 3.19
CA ARG A 28 16.30 3.52 1.93
C ARG A 28 16.62 5.02 1.82
N ARG A 29 15.76 5.87 2.40
CA ARG A 29 15.85 7.33 2.32
C ARG A 29 16.73 7.92 3.43
N GLY A 30 17.22 7.09 4.35
CA GLY A 30 18.15 7.48 5.41
C GLY A 30 17.58 8.50 6.40
N GLU A 31 18.46 9.36 6.92
CA GLU A 31 18.13 10.37 7.95
C GLU A 31 17.17 11.46 7.44
N ARG A 32 17.09 11.68 6.12
CA ARG A 32 16.18 12.66 5.51
C ARG A 32 14.70 12.23 5.58
N ALA A 33 14.44 10.98 5.99
CA ALA A 33 13.13 10.35 5.95
C ALA A 33 12.35 10.38 7.26
N VAL A 34 12.80 11.12 8.29
CA VAL A 34 12.15 11.14 9.62
C VAL A 34 10.65 11.40 9.53
N ASN A 35 10.22 12.24 8.59
CA ASN A 35 8.80 12.58 8.36
C ASN A 35 8.01 11.54 7.56
N SER A 36 8.63 10.43 7.17
CA SER A 36 8.04 9.35 6.37
C SER A 36 8.09 7.99 7.07
N ARG A 37 8.64 7.93 8.29
CA ARG A 37 8.68 6.70 9.09
C ARG A 37 7.32 6.48 9.73
N LEU A 38 6.77 5.28 9.61
CA LEU A 38 5.53 4.90 10.27
C LEU A 38 5.82 3.78 11.28
N ILE A 39 5.35 3.98 12.51
CA ILE A 39 5.41 2.96 13.56
C ILE A 39 3.97 2.53 13.86
N ALA A 40 3.61 1.33 13.42
CA ALA A 40 2.35 0.71 13.79
C ALA A 40 2.46 0.19 15.24
N CYS A 41 1.33 0.19 15.94
CA CYS A 41 1.19 -0.42 17.26
C CYS A 41 0.93 -1.93 17.15
N ARG A 42 0.53 -2.41 15.97
CA ARG A 42 0.29 -3.81 15.68
C ARG A 42 0.33 -4.05 14.17
N ALA A 43 0.74 -5.26 13.77
CA ALA A 43 0.59 -5.75 12.41
C ALA A 43 -0.04 -7.15 12.36
N PHE A 44 -0.66 -7.49 11.24
CA PHE A 44 -1.14 -8.84 10.93
C PHE A 44 -1.17 -9.07 9.41
N PRO A 45 -0.95 -10.31 8.94
CA PRO A 45 -1.07 -10.63 7.52
C PRO A 45 -2.51 -10.50 7.05
N VAL A 46 -2.69 -10.00 5.83
CA VAL A 46 -3.98 -9.88 5.17
C VAL A 46 -3.87 -10.39 3.74
N MET A 47 -4.87 -11.15 3.29
CA MET A 47 -5.07 -11.47 1.88
C MET A 47 -6.18 -10.59 1.33
N ILE A 48 -5.94 -9.93 0.19
CA ILE A 48 -6.92 -9.05 -0.45
C ILE A 48 -7.46 -9.73 -1.70
N GLU A 49 -8.78 -9.66 -1.91
CA GLU A 49 -9.45 -10.13 -3.12
C GLU A 49 -10.06 -8.99 -3.94
N ASN A 50 -10.47 -9.31 -5.18
CA ASN A 50 -11.05 -8.37 -6.14
C ASN A 50 -10.11 -7.20 -6.49
N VAL A 51 -8.81 -7.44 -6.56
CA VAL A 51 -7.83 -6.39 -6.78
C VAL A 51 -6.68 -6.85 -7.67
N ARG A 52 -6.16 -5.94 -8.48
CA ARG A 52 -4.87 -6.01 -9.14
C ARG A 52 -3.93 -5.03 -8.48
N ARG A 53 -2.66 -5.40 -8.40
CA ARG A 53 -1.59 -4.56 -7.85
C ARG A 53 -0.48 -4.42 -8.88
N GLY A 54 0.08 -3.23 -8.99
CA GLY A 54 1.21 -2.96 -9.87
C GLY A 54 1.67 -1.51 -9.78
N LEU A 55 2.66 -1.14 -10.58
CA LEU A 55 3.27 0.18 -10.59
C LEU A 55 2.51 1.10 -11.55
N ALA A 56 1.95 2.20 -11.04
CA ALA A 56 1.17 3.10 -11.89
C ALA A 56 1.24 4.58 -11.49
N LYS A 57 1.91 4.91 -10.38
CA LYS A 57 1.90 6.27 -9.85
C LYS A 57 3.33 6.83 -9.77
N PRO A 58 3.70 7.85 -10.53
CA PRO A 58 4.95 8.57 -10.30
C PRO A 58 5.06 9.02 -8.84
N SER A 59 6.15 8.66 -8.17
CA SER A 59 6.36 9.02 -6.77
C SER A 59 6.79 10.48 -6.63
N SER A 60 6.32 11.18 -5.61
CA SER A 60 6.87 12.50 -5.26
C SER A 60 8.23 12.42 -4.55
N HIS A 61 8.71 11.20 -4.26
CA HIS A 61 9.91 10.95 -3.47
C HIS A 61 11.13 10.52 -4.30
N GLY A 62 11.02 10.58 -5.62
CA GLY A 62 12.07 10.29 -6.57
C GLY A 62 11.51 9.89 -7.93
N ASP A 63 12.40 9.70 -8.88
CA ASP A 63 12.06 9.41 -10.28
C ASP A 63 11.75 7.92 -10.47
N TYR A 64 10.71 7.43 -9.81
CA TYR A 64 10.25 6.04 -9.89
C TYR A 64 8.73 5.94 -9.74
N LEU A 65 8.16 4.82 -10.19
CA LEU A 65 6.76 4.49 -10.01
C LEU A 65 6.51 3.79 -8.66
N ALA A 66 5.48 4.25 -7.97
CA ALA A 66 4.89 3.66 -6.78
C ALA A 66 3.74 2.71 -7.13
N MET A 67 3.50 1.78 -6.20
CA MET A 67 2.48 0.74 -6.25
C MET A 67 1.07 1.33 -6.16
N ASP A 68 0.13 0.83 -6.94
CA ASP A 68 -1.28 1.20 -6.87
C ASP A 68 -2.15 -0.08 -6.87
N LEU A 69 -3.42 0.10 -6.52
CA LEU A 69 -4.44 -0.95 -6.56
C LEU A 69 -5.54 -0.57 -7.54
N GLU A 70 -6.02 -1.54 -8.31
CA GLU A 70 -7.22 -1.40 -9.14
C GLU A 70 -8.19 -2.54 -8.87
N PRO A 71 -9.50 -2.28 -8.70
CA PRO A 71 -10.48 -3.35 -8.56
C PRO A 71 -10.57 -4.18 -9.86
N ILE A 72 -10.72 -5.51 -9.73
CA ILE A 72 -10.96 -6.39 -10.88
C ILE A 72 -12.39 -6.21 -11.39
N ASP A 73 -13.36 -6.32 -10.48
CA ASP A 73 -14.77 -6.00 -10.68
C ASP A 73 -15.08 -4.69 -9.96
N ARG A 74 -15.35 -3.64 -10.74
CA ARG A 74 -15.62 -2.28 -10.28
C ARG A 74 -16.94 -2.13 -9.53
N THR A 75 -17.82 -3.13 -9.58
CA THR A 75 -19.13 -3.10 -8.91
C THR A 75 -19.11 -3.78 -7.54
N ARG A 76 -17.96 -4.31 -7.14
CA ARG A 76 -17.79 -5.06 -5.90
C ARG A 76 -16.70 -4.43 -5.03
N PRO A 77 -16.81 -4.52 -3.70
CA PRO A 77 -15.75 -4.03 -2.82
C PRO A 77 -14.48 -4.87 -3.00
N ILE A 78 -13.34 -4.22 -2.82
CA ILE A 78 -12.08 -4.89 -2.48
C ILE A 78 -12.24 -5.39 -1.03
N ARG A 79 -12.01 -6.69 -0.77
CA ARG A 79 -12.21 -7.30 0.56
C ARG A 79 -10.93 -7.91 1.11
N GLY A 80 -10.79 -7.93 2.44
CA GLY A 80 -9.64 -8.48 3.15
C GLY A 80 -9.97 -9.67 4.04
N TYR A 81 -9.06 -10.64 4.09
CA TYR A 81 -9.09 -11.83 4.93
C TYR A 81 -7.85 -11.83 5.82
N ILE A 82 -8.01 -12.08 7.11
CA ILE A 82 -6.91 -12.04 8.07
C ILE A 82 -6.18 -13.38 8.05
N GLY A 83 -4.86 -13.34 7.96
CA GLY A 83 -4.03 -14.54 7.87
C GLY A 83 -3.33 -14.68 6.52
N HIS A 84 -2.77 -15.86 6.30
CA HIS A 84 -2.10 -16.25 5.06
C HIS A 84 -3.04 -17.12 4.23
N ALA A 85 -3.02 -16.97 2.91
CA ALA A 85 -3.77 -17.86 2.03
C ALA A 85 -3.11 -19.25 1.98
N ARG A 86 -3.92 -20.30 2.19
CA ARG A 86 -3.52 -21.68 1.86
C ARG A 86 -3.60 -21.96 0.34
N ASN A 87 -4.49 -21.26 -0.35
CA ASN A 87 -4.59 -21.25 -1.81
C ASN A 87 -4.85 -19.80 -2.28
N PRO A 88 -3.87 -19.10 -2.88
CA PRO A 88 -3.97 -17.67 -3.19
C PRO A 88 -4.71 -17.36 -4.50
N ASP A 89 -5.43 -18.30 -5.11
CA ASP A 89 -6.06 -18.09 -6.42
C ASP A 89 -6.88 -16.79 -6.46
N GLY A 90 -6.36 -15.79 -7.19
CA GLY A 90 -6.97 -14.46 -7.35
C GLY A 90 -6.83 -13.50 -6.16
N ARG A 91 -5.97 -13.79 -5.17
CA ARG A 91 -5.72 -12.94 -3.98
C ARG A 91 -4.27 -12.50 -3.90
N ILE A 92 -4.06 -11.27 -3.43
CA ILE A 92 -2.73 -10.71 -3.20
C ILE A 92 -2.44 -10.58 -1.70
N GLY A 93 -1.16 -10.64 -1.32
CA GLY A 93 -0.74 -10.46 0.06
C GLY A 93 -0.58 -8.99 0.43
N ALA A 94 -0.99 -8.66 1.66
CA ALA A 94 -0.93 -7.34 2.27
C ALA A 94 -0.66 -7.44 3.78
N LEU A 95 -0.51 -6.28 4.44
CA LEU A 95 -0.46 -6.17 5.88
C LEU A 95 -1.58 -5.28 6.40
N GLY A 96 -2.29 -5.75 7.42
CA GLY A 96 -3.08 -4.88 8.28
C GLY A 96 -2.18 -4.25 9.33
N LEU A 97 -2.19 -2.93 9.42
CA LEU A 97 -1.37 -2.12 10.29
C LEU A 97 -2.27 -1.24 11.16
N GLU A 98 -2.21 -1.42 12.49
CA GLU A 98 -2.93 -0.56 13.42
C GLU A 98 -2.04 0.59 13.87
N PHE A 99 -2.51 1.83 13.68
CA PHE A 99 -1.84 3.04 14.12
C PHE A 99 -2.66 3.76 15.19
N ASP A 100 -2.00 4.38 16.16
CA ASP A 100 -2.65 5.37 17.02
C ASP A 100 -3.11 6.56 16.18
N ILE A 101 -4.26 7.15 16.53
CA ILE A 101 -4.83 8.27 15.78
C ILE A 101 -3.89 9.48 15.67
N SER A 102 -2.97 9.66 16.62
CA SER A 102 -1.93 10.70 16.55
C SER A 102 -1.03 10.58 15.31
N SER A 103 -0.93 9.38 14.71
CA SER A 103 -0.16 9.13 13.49
C SER A 103 -0.88 9.57 12.21
N ALA A 104 -2.15 9.98 12.28
CA ALA A 104 -2.97 10.27 11.09
C ALA A 104 -2.30 11.27 10.13
N ARG A 105 -1.75 12.39 10.65
CA ARG A 105 -1.04 13.37 9.81
C ARG A 105 0.17 12.77 9.08
N MET A 106 0.89 11.85 9.74
CA MET A 106 2.07 11.21 9.19
C MET A 106 1.70 10.18 8.11
N ILE A 107 0.63 9.42 8.34
CA ILE A 107 0.03 8.52 7.34
C ILE A 107 -0.35 9.31 6.08
N ALA A 108 -1.08 10.42 6.24
CA ALA A 108 -1.47 11.28 5.12
C ALA A 108 -0.24 11.78 4.33
N ARG A 109 0.80 12.27 5.01
CA ARG A 109 2.05 12.69 4.34
C ARG A 109 2.70 11.55 3.56
N ARG A 110 2.78 10.36 4.15
CA ARG A 110 3.39 9.19 3.52
C ARG A 110 2.65 8.79 2.25
N GLU A 111 1.33 8.93 2.25
CA GLU A 111 0.47 8.63 1.10
C GLU A 111 0.25 9.85 0.17
N GLU A 112 1.02 10.93 0.36
CA GLU A 112 0.93 12.18 -0.42
C GLU A 112 -0.50 12.78 -0.43
N TYR A 113 -1.22 12.60 0.67
CA TYR A 113 -2.52 13.20 0.95
C TYR A 113 -2.33 14.41 1.89
N ASP A 114 -3.15 15.45 1.73
CA ASP A 114 -3.09 16.62 2.59
C ASP A 114 -3.37 16.25 4.06
N PRO A 115 -2.42 16.47 4.99
CA PRO A 115 -2.56 16.03 6.38
C PRO A 115 -3.70 16.70 7.13
N ASP A 116 -3.99 17.98 6.84
CA ASP A 116 -5.08 18.70 7.49
C ASP A 116 -6.42 18.17 6.99
N ARG A 117 -6.54 17.91 5.68
CA ARG A 117 -7.75 17.33 5.09
C ARG A 117 -8.02 15.92 5.58
N PHE A 118 -6.99 15.13 5.88
CA PHE A 118 -7.20 13.80 6.45
C PHE A 118 -7.74 13.88 7.88
N ILE A 119 -7.25 14.82 8.68
CA ILE A 119 -7.79 15.08 10.02
C ILE A 119 -9.24 15.57 9.94
N ASP A 120 -9.56 16.44 8.98
CA ASP A 120 -10.94 16.90 8.76
C ASP A 120 -11.86 15.76 8.33
N LEU A 121 -11.38 14.82 7.51
CA LEU A 121 -12.12 13.62 7.14
C LEU A 121 -12.44 12.73 8.35
N ILE A 122 -11.46 12.53 9.25
CA ILE A 122 -11.68 11.80 10.50
C ILE A 122 -12.72 12.51 11.37
N ARG A 123 -12.61 13.83 11.54
CA ARG A 123 -13.57 14.63 12.32
C ARG A 123 -14.97 14.56 11.73
N LEU A 124 -15.09 14.56 10.40
CA LEU A 124 -16.37 14.41 9.72
C LEU A 124 -17.01 13.05 10.06
N ALA A 125 -16.24 11.96 9.98
CA ALA A 125 -16.70 10.63 10.40
C ALA A 125 -17.14 10.60 11.89
N GLU A 126 -16.36 11.21 12.78
CA GLU A 126 -16.69 11.32 14.20
C GLU A 126 -17.95 12.14 14.46
N SER A 127 -18.17 13.22 13.71
CA SER A 127 -19.38 14.05 13.82
C SER A 127 -20.65 13.30 13.42
N GLU A 128 -20.53 12.27 12.58
CA GLU A 128 -21.60 11.34 12.24
C GLU A 128 -21.65 10.11 13.16
N GLY A 129 -20.85 10.08 14.23
CA GLY A 129 -20.83 8.97 15.19
C GLY A 129 -20.23 7.68 14.64
N SER A 130 -19.33 7.75 13.65
CA SER A 130 -18.82 6.60 12.90
C SER A 130 -17.30 6.45 12.99
N LEU A 131 -16.81 5.21 12.94
CA LEU A 131 -15.40 4.94 12.64
C LEU A 131 -15.11 5.34 11.20
N LEU A 132 -13.88 5.79 10.93
CA LEU A 132 -13.50 6.27 9.60
C LEU A 132 -13.75 5.20 8.52
N GLY A 133 -13.37 3.94 8.77
CA GLY A 133 -13.59 2.86 7.82
C GLY A 133 -15.07 2.70 7.44
N ASP A 134 -15.95 2.60 8.44
CA ASP A 134 -17.40 2.45 8.23
C ASP A 134 -18.01 3.66 7.53
N PHE A 135 -17.57 4.86 7.90
CA PHE A 135 -17.98 6.09 7.24
C PHE A 135 -17.65 6.06 5.74
N LEU A 136 -16.41 5.70 5.39
CA LEU A 136 -15.99 5.60 4.00
C LEU A 136 -16.71 4.46 3.28
N TYR A 137 -16.96 3.33 3.95
CA TYR A 137 -17.68 2.19 3.38
C TYR A 137 -19.10 2.55 2.96
N ARG A 138 -19.84 3.27 3.80
CA ARG A 138 -21.19 3.75 3.46
C ARG A 138 -21.19 4.63 2.20
N ILE A 139 -20.18 5.49 2.03
CA ILE A 139 -20.06 6.32 0.81
C ILE A 139 -19.74 5.42 -0.40
N ALA A 140 -18.81 4.48 -0.26
CA ALA A 140 -18.46 3.56 -1.36
C ALA A 140 -19.65 2.70 -1.79
N GLU A 141 -20.44 2.18 -0.83
CA GLU A 141 -21.65 1.41 -1.10
C GLU A 141 -22.72 2.24 -1.82
N GLN A 142 -22.96 3.49 -1.41
CA GLN A 142 -23.86 4.42 -2.11
C GLN A 142 -23.43 4.68 -3.55
N CYS A 143 -22.12 4.63 -3.81
CA CYS A 143 -21.53 4.75 -5.14
C CYS A 143 -21.41 3.41 -5.88
N SER A 144 -22.01 2.33 -5.38
CA SER A 144 -21.89 0.97 -5.96
C SER A 144 -20.44 0.52 -6.17
N PHE A 145 -19.53 0.98 -5.30
CA PHE A 145 -18.07 0.77 -5.34
C PHE A 145 -17.35 1.33 -6.58
N ASP A 146 -18.02 2.17 -7.39
CA ASP A 146 -17.37 2.90 -8.46
C ASP A 146 -16.41 3.96 -7.90
N LEU A 147 -15.13 3.86 -8.26
CA LEU A 147 -14.06 4.66 -7.68
C LEU A 147 -14.19 6.15 -8.02
N LEU A 148 -14.61 6.50 -9.24
CA LEU A 148 -14.76 7.90 -9.65
C LEU A 148 -15.97 8.55 -8.97
N ALA A 149 -17.10 7.83 -8.90
CA ALA A 149 -18.29 8.26 -8.19
C ALA A 149 -17.99 8.42 -6.69
N TYR A 150 -17.27 7.46 -6.09
CA TYR A 150 -16.81 7.54 -4.69
C TYR A 150 -15.96 8.79 -4.45
N ARG A 151 -14.96 9.06 -5.30
CA ARG A 151 -14.11 10.26 -5.21
C ARG A 151 -14.92 11.54 -5.30
N THR A 152 -15.86 11.58 -6.24
CA THR A 152 -16.73 12.74 -6.43
C THR A 152 -17.59 12.98 -5.19
N ALA A 153 -18.19 11.91 -4.64
CA ALA A 153 -18.99 11.99 -3.41
C ALA A 153 -18.15 12.44 -2.19
N LEU A 154 -16.94 11.90 -2.04
CA LEU A 154 -16.02 12.29 -0.98
C LEU A 154 -15.59 13.75 -1.11
N ARG A 155 -15.29 14.20 -2.34
CA ARG A 155 -14.96 15.60 -2.65
C ARG A 155 -16.09 16.55 -2.28
N ILE A 156 -17.34 16.20 -2.60
CA ILE A 156 -18.50 17.02 -2.25
C ILE A 156 -18.63 17.17 -0.73
N ARG A 157 -18.41 16.09 0.03
CA ARG A 157 -18.52 16.11 1.49
C ARG A 157 -17.36 16.84 2.17
N LEU A 158 -16.13 16.66 1.69
CA LEU A 158 -14.92 17.19 2.33
C LEU A 158 -14.51 18.56 1.78
N GLY A 159 -15.01 18.95 0.61
CA GLY A 159 -14.52 20.11 -0.13
C GLY A 159 -13.10 19.94 -0.67
N TYR A 160 -12.60 18.70 -0.75
CA TYR A 160 -11.23 18.38 -1.14
C TYR A 160 -11.15 17.03 -1.86
N THR A 161 -10.30 16.95 -2.88
CA THR A 161 -9.81 15.69 -3.44
C THR A 161 -8.30 15.76 -3.69
N SER A 162 -7.64 14.61 -3.63
CA SER A 162 -6.21 14.49 -3.92
C SER A 162 -5.99 14.22 -5.42
N PRO A 163 -4.93 14.79 -6.04
CA PRO A 163 -4.49 14.38 -7.38
C PRO A 163 -3.82 12.98 -7.39
N GLY A 164 -3.43 12.47 -6.21
CA GLY A 164 -2.82 11.16 -6.02
C GLY A 164 -3.79 10.18 -5.32
N TYR A 165 -3.34 9.62 -4.20
CA TYR A 165 -4.13 8.66 -3.43
C TYR A 165 -5.29 9.33 -2.70
N ILE A 166 -6.36 8.56 -2.49
CA ILE A 166 -7.40 8.81 -1.47
C ILE A 166 -7.42 7.62 -0.52
N PHE A 167 -8.00 7.81 0.67
CA PHE A 167 -8.33 6.68 1.53
C PHE A 167 -9.65 6.06 1.09
N HIS A 168 -9.62 4.77 0.78
CA HIS A 168 -10.75 3.95 0.37
C HIS A 168 -11.03 2.89 1.46
N PRO A 169 -12.30 2.51 1.70
CA PRO A 169 -12.64 1.47 2.67
C PRO A 169 -12.24 0.09 2.15
N LEU A 170 -11.83 -0.79 3.05
CA LEU A 170 -11.55 -2.20 2.78
C LEU A 170 -12.17 -3.05 3.91
N PRO A 171 -13.39 -3.61 3.71
CA PRO A 171 -14.02 -4.47 4.70
C PRO A 171 -13.19 -5.75 4.93
N LEU A 172 -13.02 -6.11 6.19
CA LEU A 172 -12.36 -7.33 6.63
C LEU A 172 -13.39 -8.39 7.03
N GLU A 173 -13.02 -9.67 6.91
CA GLU A 173 -13.91 -10.80 7.23
C GLU A 173 -14.41 -10.83 8.69
N ASN A 174 -13.72 -10.15 9.61
CA ASN A 174 -14.11 -10.05 11.01
C ASN A 174 -15.14 -8.95 11.30
N GLY A 175 -15.66 -8.29 10.26
CA GLY A 175 -16.66 -7.22 10.36
C GLY A 175 -16.09 -5.81 10.53
N ASN A 176 -14.78 -5.66 10.78
CA ASN A 176 -14.15 -4.35 10.82
C ASN A 176 -13.92 -3.82 9.39
N VAL A 177 -13.94 -2.50 9.22
CA VAL A 177 -13.54 -1.86 7.97
C VAL A 177 -12.20 -1.14 8.14
N ALA A 178 -11.19 -1.60 7.42
CA ALA A 178 -9.89 -0.93 7.32
C ALA A 178 -9.93 0.18 6.26
N ILE A 179 -8.87 0.99 6.21
CA ILE A 179 -8.65 1.95 5.13
C ILE A 179 -7.44 1.53 4.28
N VAL A 180 -7.45 1.88 3.01
CA VAL A 180 -6.35 1.64 2.07
C VAL A 180 -6.17 2.87 1.19
N ALA A 181 -4.93 3.26 0.92
CA ALA A 181 -4.67 4.34 -0.04
C ALA A 181 -4.85 3.79 -1.46
N ILE A 182 -5.71 4.36 -2.29
CA ILE A 182 -5.92 3.93 -3.69
C ILE A 182 -5.80 5.14 -4.61
N GLY A 183 -5.16 4.94 -5.77
CA GLY A 183 -4.93 5.99 -6.76
C GLY A 183 -6.25 6.51 -7.33
N SER A 184 -6.18 7.62 -8.06
CA SER A 184 -7.31 8.17 -8.81
C SER A 184 -7.73 7.35 -10.02
N GLY A 185 -7.04 6.24 -10.32
CA GLY A 185 -7.12 5.62 -11.63
C GLY A 185 -6.78 6.60 -12.76
N TYR A 186 -7.08 6.20 -13.99
CA TYR A 186 -7.02 7.08 -15.16
C TYR A 186 -8.25 7.99 -15.24
N GLU A 187 -9.37 7.56 -14.65
CA GLU A 187 -10.71 8.14 -14.75
C GLU A 187 -10.82 9.53 -14.11
N GLY A 188 -9.96 9.86 -13.14
CA GLY A 188 -9.78 11.21 -12.64
C GLY A 188 -9.85 11.35 -11.12
N SER A 189 -9.60 12.57 -10.64
CA SER A 189 -9.54 12.86 -9.21
C SER A 189 -10.92 12.95 -8.54
N GLY A 190 -12.01 12.99 -9.29
CA GLY A 190 -13.36 13.35 -8.82
C GLY A 190 -13.66 14.85 -8.84
N ASP A 191 -12.72 15.68 -9.33
CA ASP A 191 -12.92 17.09 -9.64
C ASP A 191 -12.28 17.42 -11.00
N LEU A 192 -13.04 18.00 -11.93
CA LEU A 192 -12.56 18.34 -13.28
C LEU A 192 -11.43 19.38 -13.25
N ALA A 193 -11.35 20.20 -12.20
CA ALA A 193 -10.28 21.17 -12.03
C ALA A 193 -8.97 20.56 -11.51
N VAL A 194 -9.00 19.33 -10.99
CA VAL A 194 -7.83 18.65 -10.43
C VAL A 194 -7.48 17.45 -11.31
N ARG A 195 -6.42 17.58 -12.09
CA ARG A 195 -5.91 16.46 -12.90
C ARG A 195 -5.30 15.39 -12.00
N SER A 196 -5.55 14.12 -12.32
CA SER A 196 -4.89 13.01 -11.65
C SER A 196 -3.45 12.88 -12.09
N ARG A 197 -2.55 12.46 -11.20
CA ARG A 197 -1.15 12.16 -11.54
C ARG A 197 -1.02 11.16 -12.68
N ARG A 198 -1.90 10.17 -12.73
CA ARG A 198 -1.94 9.17 -13.80
C ARG A 198 -2.34 9.76 -15.14
N ASN A 199 -3.33 10.64 -15.18
CA ASN A 199 -3.71 11.33 -16.41
C ASN A 199 -2.61 12.30 -16.87
N GLU A 200 -1.97 13.04 -15.94
CA GLU A 200 -0.84 13.93 -16.24
C GLU A 200 0.34 13.21 -16.90
N THR A 201 0.55 11.95 -16.55
CA THR A 201 1.70 11.15 -17.01
C THR A 201 1.36 10.08 -18.04
N GLY A 202 0.09 10.00 -18.48
CA GLY A 202 -0.36 9.01 -19.46
C GLY A 202 -0.38 7.57 -18.94
N MET A 203 -0.39 7.36 -17.61
CA MET A 203 -0.38 6.04 -16.97
C MET A 203 -1.80 5.48 -16.89
N ASP A 204 -2.23 4.78 -17.93
CA ASP A 204 -3.58 4.21 -18.06
C ASP A 204 -3.74 2.79 -17.51
N ARG A 205 -2.63 2.12 -17.17
CA ARG A 205 -2.63 0.75 -16.62
C ARG A 205 -1.60 0.56 -15.51
N LEU A 206 -1.79 -0.52 -14.74
CA LEU A 206 -0.77 -1.05 -13.83
C LEU A 206 0.34 -1.71 -14.63
N LEU A 207 1.60 -1.40 -14.29
CA LEU A 207 2.79 -2.02 -14.85
C LEU A 207 3.39 -3.04 -13.87
N THR A 208 3.96 -4.10 -14.41
CA THR A 208 4.93 -4.94 -13.70
C THR A 208 6.25 -4.18 -13.52
N LEU A 209 7.15 -4.69 -12.66
CA LEU A 209 8.49 -4.10 -12.52
C LEU A 209 9.27 -4.11 -13.85
N ALA A 210 9.19 -5.20 -14.62
CA ALA A 210 9.88 -5.30 -15.91
C ALA A 210 9.43 -4.19 -16.87
N GLU A 211 8.12 -4.02 -17.02
CA GLU A 211 7.54 -2.97 -17.87
C GLU A 211 7.91 -1.56 -17.37
N ALA A 212 7.93 -1.33 -16.06
CA ALA A 212 8.31 -0.04 -15.49
C ALA A 212 9.78 0.33 -15.80
N LEU A 213 10.69 -0.65 -15.85
CA LEU A 213 12.11 -0.42 -16.17
C LEU A 213 12.37 -0.17 -17.67
N GLU A 214 11.44 -0.58 -18.52
CA GLU A 214 11.44 -0.38 -19.97
C GLU A 214 10.70 0.89 -20.40
N LEU A 215 9.98 1.54 -19.48
CA LEU A 215 9.19 2.73 -19.77
C LEU A 215 10.10 3.89 -20.22
N SER A 216 9.90 4.36 -21.45
CA SER A 216 10.66 5.47 -22.05
C SER A 216 9.92 6.80 -22.03
N THR A 217 8.61 6.79 -21.72
CA THR A 217 7.75 7.98 -21.69
C THR A 217 7.96 8.83 -20.43
N LEU A 218 8.58 8.27 -19.39
CA LEU A 218 8.95 8.95 -18.15
C LEU A 218 10.43 8.73 -17.88
N ALA A 219 11.10 9.75 -17.34
CA ALA A 219 12.45 9.59 -16.84
C ALA A 219 12.38 8.76 -15.54
N ILE A 220 12.65 7.46 -15.63
CA ILE A 220 12.71 6.56 -14.48
C ILE A 220 14.18 6.31 -14.11
N ASP A 221 14.55 6.67 -12.89
CA ASP A 221 15.77 6.18 -12.24
C ASP A 221 15.60 4.69 -11.95
N ARG A 222 16.27 3.86 -12.76
CA ARG A 222 16.21 2.39 -12.66
C ARG A 222 16.68 1.88 -11.29
N GLU A 223 17.77 2.42 -10.74
CA GLU A 223 18.25 2.01 -9.42
C GLU A 223 17.28 2.47 -8.32
N GLY A 224 16.71 3.67 -8.47
CA GLY A 224 15.63 4.16 -7.62
C GLY A 224 14.39 3.26 -7.64
N GLN A 225 13.97 2.81 -8.82
CA GLN A 225 12.84 1.91 -9.02
C GLN A 225 13.08 0.54 -8.39
N LEU A 226 14.26 -0.05 -8.60
CA LEU A 226 14.66 -1.30 -7.97
C LEU A 226 14.70 -1.15 -6.44
N GLY A 227 15.29 -0.07 -5.93
CA GLY A 227 15.35 0.24 -4.52
C GLY A 227 13.97 0.41 -3.88
N TYR A 228 13.02 1.07 -4.56
CA TYR A 228 11.62 1.14 -4.12
C TYR A 228 10.99 -0.25 -4.10
N PHE A 229 11.20 -1.04 -5.14
CA PHE A 229 10.60 -2.37 -5.25
C PHE A 229 11.09 -3.34 -4.16
N VAL A 230 12.33 -3.18 -3.68
CA VAL A 230 12.86 -3.91 -2.51
C VAL A 230 11.99 -3.68 -1.27
N GLU A 231 11.51 -2.44 -1.04
CA GLU A 231 10.60 -2.13 0.07
C GLU A 231 9.30 -2.96 0.00
N CYS A 232 8.85 -3.34 -1.21
CA CYS A 232 7.69 -4.21 -1.41
C CYS A 232 8.04 -5.69 -1.29
N ALA A 233 9.13 -6.12 -1.95
CA ALA A 233 9.55 -7.52 -2.02
C ALA A 233 9.97 -8.09 -0.66
N LEU A 234 10.50 -7.26 0.25
CA LEU A 234 10.87 -7.70 1.60
C LEU A 234 9.68 -8.21 2.42
N GLY A 235 8.44 -7.83 2.08
CA GLY A 235 7.24 -8.42 2.69
C GLY A 235 7.15 -9.93 2.54
N GLY A 236 7.79 -10.50 1.51
CA GLY A 236 7.92 -11.94 1.34
C GLY A 236 8.62 -12.63 2.52
N TYR A 237 9.55 -11.97 3.23
CA TYR A 237 10.19 -12.53 4.43
C TYR A 237 9.21 -12.76 5.59
N HIS A 238 8.04 -12.13 5.55
CA HIS A 238 6.98 -12.26 6.56
C HIS A 238 5.85 -13.20 6.11
N GLY A 239 6.03 -13.91 5.00
CA GLY A 239 5.03 -14.81 4.45
C GLY A 239 4.00 -14.16 3.55
N THR A 240 4.11 -12.85 3.29
CA THR A 240 3.17 -12.14 2.42
C THR A 240 3.32 -12.58 0.97
N GLU A 241 2.19 -12.88 0.32
CA GLU A 241 2.17 -13.16 -1.12
C GLU A 241 2.51 -11.89 -1.93
N ILE A 242 3.60 -12.00 -2.69
CA ILE A 242 4.17 -10.94 -3.53
C ILE A 242 4.39 -11.40 -4.98
N GLY A 243 3.93 -12.60 -5.33
CA GLY A 243 4.16 -13.21 -6.64
C GLY A 243 3.59 -12.41 -7.79
N ASP A 244 2.47 -11.71 -7.54
CA ASP A 244 1.85 -10.77 -8.48
C ASP A 244 2.77 -9.61 -8.88
N LEU A 245 3.70 -9.20 -8.00
CA LEU A 245 4.62 -8.10 -8.26
C LEU A 245 5.76 -8.45 -9.21
N LEU A 246 6.13 -9.73 -9.27
CA LEU A 246 7.37 -10.17 -9.90
C LEU A 246 7.25 -10.41 -11.41
N GLY A 247 6.01 -10.55 -11.92
CA GLY A 247 5.71 -10.79 -13.32
C GLY A 247 6.34 -12.07 -13.90
N GLU A 248 5.93 -12.41 -15.12
CA GLU A 248 6.55 -13.47 -15.92
C GLU A 248 7.78 -12.89 -16.66
N GLY A 249 8.93 -12.87 -15.98
CA GLY A 249 10.20 -12.50 -16.61
C GLY A 249 11.19 -13.65 -16.49
N GLY A 250 11.96 -13.88 -17.56
CA GLY A 250 13.04 -14.88 -17.56
C GLY A 250 14.04 -14.63 -16.42
N SER A 251 14.53 -15.71 -15.82
CA SER A 251 15.49 -15.68 -14.71
C SER A 251 16.81 -14.97 -15.05
N GLU A 252 17.12 -14.79 -16.33
CA GLU A 252 18.40 -14.28 -16.83
C GLU A 252 18.46 -12.75 -17.00
N SER A 253 17.42 -12.01 -16.61
CA SER A 253 17.42 -10.55 -16.76
C SER A 253 18.38 -9.86 -15.78
N GLU A 254 19.21 -8.94 -16.26
CA GLU A 254 20.21 -8.21 -15.46
C GLU A 254 19.58 -7.52 -14.24
N TRP A 255 18.38 -6.94 -14.41
CA TRP A 255 17.67 -6.27 -13.34
C TRP A 255 17.24 -7.25 -12.22
N ARG A 256 16.95 -8.52 -12.52
CA ARG A 256 16.63 -9.53 -11.49
C ARG A 256 17.83 -9.86 -10.63
N ARG A 257 19.00 -10.02 -11.25
CA ARG A 257 20.27 -10.21 -10.54
C ARG A 257 20.53 -9.02 -9.61
N ARG A 258 20.43 -7.80 -10.16
CA ARG A 258 20.62 -6.56 -9.40
C ARG A 258 19.63 -6.43 -8.24
N LEU A 259 18.35 -6.72 -8.48
CA LEU A 259 17.33 -6.73 -7.44
C LEU A 259 17.65 -7.73 -6.32
N GLY A 260 18.08 -8.94 -6.68
CA GLY A 260 18.52 -9.96 -5.73
C GLY A 260 19.72 -9.52 -4.88
N GLU A 261 20.70 -8.84 -5.47
CA GLU A 261 21.82 -8.24 -4.74
C GLU A 261 21.35 -7.22 -3.70
N ILE A 262 20.45 -6.30 -4.08
CA ILE A 262 19.94 -5.26 -3.16
C ILE A 262 19.14 -5.91 -2.03
N ILE A 263 18.27 -6.88 -2.33
CA ILE A 263 17.50 -7.62 -1.30
C ILE A 263 18.46 -8.29 -0.31
N ARG A 264 19.47 -9.01 -0.79
CA ARG A 264 20.45 -9.69 0.08
C ARG A 264 21.19 -8.72 1.01
N ALA A 265 21.53 -7.53 0.51
CA ALA A 265 22.24 -6.52 1.29
C ALA A 265 21.44 -6.03 2.51
N VAL A 266 20.11 -6.06 2.45
CA VAL A 266 19.24 -5.52 3.52
C VAL A 266 18.45 -6.60 4.28
N ALA A 267 18.31 -7.80 3.72
CA ALA A 267 17.50 -8.88 4.28
C ALA A 267 17.85 -9.25 5.73
N GLY A 268 19.15 -9.23 6.07
CA GLY A 268 19.62 -9.57 7.42
C GLY A 268 19.09 -8.66 8.53
N GLN A 269 18.62 -7.45 8.19
CA GLN A 269 18.07 -6.48 9.14
C GLN A 269 16.54 -6.44 9.11
N GLU A 270 15.89 -7.12 8.15
CA GLU A 270 14.46 -6.94 7.89
C GLU A 270 13.59 -7.34 9.08
N LEU A 271 13.87 -8.47 9.73
CA LEU A 271 13.10 -8.89 10.90
C LEU A 271 13.18 -7.87 12.04
N ALA A 272 14.38 -7.38 12.36
CA ALA A 272 14.56 -6.37 13.41
C ALA A 272 13.83 -5.06 13.06
N ASN A 273 13.93 -4.63 11.81
CA ASN A 273 13.20 -3.47 11.29
C ASN A 273 11.68 -3.67 11.40
N PHE A 274 11.19 -4.85 11.05
CA PHE A 274 9.76 -5.16 11.07
C PHE A 274 9.18 -5.15 12.48
N LEU A 275 9.87 -5.79 13.45
CA LEU A 275 9.46 -5.75 14.86
C LEU A 275 9.47 -4.32 15.41
N HIS A 276 10.50 -3.54 15.08
CA HIS A 276 10.56 -2.12 15.47
C HIS A 276 9.43 -1.29 14.85
N ALA A 277 9.19 -1.45 13.55
CA ALA A 277 8.20 -0.68 12.81
C ALA A 277 6.75 -1.03 13.15
N THR A 278 6.50 -2.19 13.76
CA THR A 278 5.14 -2.67 14.04
C THR A 278 4.84 -2.81 15.53
N SER A 279 5.83 -2.54 16.38
CA SER A 279 5.77 -2.65 17.85
C SER A 279 5.29 -4.02 18.35
N ILE A 280 5.34 -5.06 17.51
CA ILE A 280 5.01 -6.43 17.90
C ILE A 280 6.24 -7.11 18.51
N ASP A 281 6.02 -8.04 19.43
CA ASP A 281 7.08 -8.85 20.00
C ASP A 281 7.34 -10.12 19.18
N GLU A 282 8.48 -10.77 19.42
CA GLU A 282 8.83 -12.03 18.75
C GLU A 282 7.79 -13.14 18.97
N PRO A 283 7.24 -13.37 20.18
CA PRO A 283 6.20 -14.37 20.37
C PRO A 283 4.96 -14.11 19.50
N TYR A 284 4.50 -12.87 19.38
CA TYR A 284 3.40 -12.50 18.51
C TYR A 284 3.77 -12.72 17.05
N TYR A 285 4.97 -12.31 16.63
CA TYR A 285 5.45 -12.52 15.27
C TYR A 285 5.40 -14.01 14.88
N ARG A 286 6.00 -14.89 15.69
CA ARG A 286 6.05 -16.34 15.43
C ARG A 286 4.68 -17.01 15.39
N ARG A 287 3.67 -16.47 16.09
CA ARG A 287 2.30 -17.01 16.08
C ARG A 287 1.50 -16.59 14.85
N ASN A 288 1.76 -15.41 14.29
CA ASN A 288 0.90 -14.80 13.27
C ASN A 288 1.55 -14.74 11.88
N PHE A 289 2.88 -14.75 11.80
CA PHE A 289 3.65 -14.70 10.55
C PHE A 289 4.32 -16.04 10.28
N THR A 290 4.71 -16.28 9.03
CA THR A 290 5.39 -17.53 8.67
C THR A 290 6.86 -17.49 9.07
N ALA A 291 7.40 -18.62 9.51
CA ALA A 291 8.82 -18.75 9.82
C ALA A 291 9.70 -18.78 8.56
N GLN A 292 9.13 -19.19 7.42
CA GLN A 292 9.82 -19.25 6.14
C GLN A 292 9.35 -18.10 5.24
N PRO A 293 10.25 -17.51 4.43
CA PRO A 293 9.87 -16.58 3.39
C PRO A 293 8.85 -17.19 2.42
N HIS A 294 8.05 -16.34 1.80
CA HIS A 294 7.10 -16.75 0.79
C HIS A 294 7.84 -17.28 -0.45
N ARG A 295 7.37 -18.40 -1.02
CA ARG A 295 7.98 -19.07 -2.19
C ARG A 295 8.25 -18.16 -3.40
N SER A 296 7.45 -17.11 -3.55
CA SER A 296 7.61 -16.11 -4.63
C SER A 296 8.93 -15.34 -4.48
N LEU A 297 9.37 -15.09 -3.24
CA LEU A 297 10.67 -14.48 -2.97
C LEU A 297 11.82 -15.45 -3.28
N ASP A 298 11.68 -16.74 -2.95
CA ASP A 298 12.71 -17.75 -3.26
C ASP A 298 12.95 -17.86 -4.76
N ARG A 299 11.89 -17.80 -5.57
CA ARG A 299 12.00 -17.77 -7.04
C ARG A 299 12.81 -16.56 -7.52
N LEU A 300 12.60 -15.39 -6.92
CA LEU A 300 13.36 -14.18 -7.24
C LEU A 300 14.84 -14.34 -6.87
N LEU A 301 15.13 -14.83 -5.66
CA LEU A 301 16.49 -14.98 -5.15
C LEU A 301 17.29 -16.08 -5.87
N THR A 302 16.62 -17.17 -6.25
CA THR A 302 17.25 -18.29 -6.99
C THR A 302 17.59 -17.89 -8.42
N ALA A 303 16.69 -17.16 -9.10
CA ALA A 303 16.97 -16.61 -10.43
C ALA A 303 18.20 -15.69 -10.42
N ALA A 304 18.41 -14.92 -9.36
CA ALA A 304 19.56 -14.04 -9.19
C ALA A 304 20.90 -14.76 -8.92
N ASN A 305 20.91 -16.09 -8.76
CA ASN A 305 22.11 -16.90 -8.49
C ASN A 305 22.55 -17.76 -9.70
N ILE A 306 21.83 -17.72 -10.82
CA ILE A 306 22.23 -18.40 -12.05
C ILE A 306 23.08 -17.41 -12.84
N GLY A 307 24.41 -17.48 -12.65
CA GLY A 307 25.42 -16.65 -13.30
C GLY A 307 26.82 -17.18 -13.03
#